data_AF-A0A963DVI4-F1
#
_entry.id   AF-A0A963DVI4-F1
#
_cell.length_a   1.000
_cell.length_b   1.000
_cell.length_c   1.000
_cell.angle_alpha   90.00
_cell.angle_beta   90.00
_cell.angle_gamma   90.00
#
_symmetry.space_group_name_H-M   'P 1'
#
loop_
_entity.id
_entity.type
_entity.pdbx_description
1 polymer ?
#
loop_
_entity_poly.entity_id
_entity_poly.type
_entity_poly.pdbx_seq_one_letter_code
_entity_poly.pdbx_strand_id
1 'polypeptide(L)'
;MQTRFAVAAVAATLTATSALAQSNVTIYGLIDLNLVREWSDSNTFQGVGHSELNGSRWGLKGDEDLGGGNKALFVLESGYSPADGS
;
A
#
# COMPACT_ATOMS: atom_id res chain seq x y z
N MET A 1 -15.14 -7.51 -51.50
CA MET A 1 -13.95 -7.65 -50.63
C MET A 1 -13.87 -6.58 -49.53
N GLN A 2 -14.30 -5.33 -49.75
CA GLN A 2 -14.23 -4.25 -48.75
C GLN A 2 -15.05 -4.49 -47.46
N THR A 3 -16.22 -5.13 -47.55
CA THR A 3 -17.08 -5.43 -46.38
C THR A 3 -16.44 -6.41 -45.40
N ARG A 4 -15.53 -7.28 -45.84
CA ARG A 4 -14.86 -8.25 -44.95
C ARG A 4 -13.80 -7.59 -44.06
N PHE A 5 -13.13 -6.56 -44.59
CA PHE A 5 -12.17 -5.75 -43.82
C PHE A 5 -12.86 -4.87 -42.78
N ALA A 6 -14.04 -4.33 -43.11
CA ALA A 6 -14.84 -3.54 -42.17
C ALA A 6 -15.30 -4.36 -40.95
N VAL A 7 -15.72 -5.62 -41.16
CA VAL A 7 -16.12 -6.52 -40.06
C VAL A 7 -14.94 -6.89 -39.17
N ALA A 8 -13.76 -7.12 -39.75
CA ALA A 8 -12.54 -7.41 -38.99
C ALA A 8 -12.07 -6.22 -38.13
N ALA A 9 -12.21 -4.99 -38.65
CA ALA A 9 -11.86 -3.77 -37.91
C ALA A 9 -12.81 -3.52 -36.72
N VAL A 10 -14.12 -3.76 -36.89
CA VAL A 10 -15.12 -3.62 -35.81
C VAL A 10 -14.92 -4.69 -34.73
N ALA A 11 -14.54 -5.92 -35.11
CA ALA A 11 -14.23 -6.98 -34.15
C ALA A 11 -12.99 -6.68 -33.31
N ALA A 12 -11.95 -6.08 -33.89
CA ALA A 12 -10.73 -5.69 -33.18
C ALA A 12 -10.96 -4.57 -32.16
N THR A 13 -11.93 -3.68 -32.39
CA THR A 13 -12.31 -2.65 -31.41
C THR A 13 -13.17 -3.19 -30.26
N LEU A 14 -13.88 -4.31 -30.46
CA LEU A 14 -14.65 -4.96 -29.37
C LEU A 14 -13.77 -5.69 -28.36
N THR A 15 -12.55 -6.07 -28.73
CA THR A 15 -11.57 -6.71 -27.83
C THR A 15 -10.70 -5.71 -27.08
N ALA A 16 -10.82 -4.42 -27.37
CA ALA A 16 -10.25 -3.37 -26.54
C ALA A 16 -11.11 -3.22 -25.28
N THR A 17 -11.11 -4.25 -24.43
CA THR A 17 -11.54 -4.09 -23.06
C THR A 17 -10.66 -2.99 -22.48
N SER A 18 -11.26 -1.87 -22.09
CA SER A 18 -10.62 -0.97 -21.14
C SER A 18 -10.03 -1.87 -20.06
N ALA A 19 -8.73 -1.77 -19.82
CA ALA A 19 -8.16 -2.33 -18.61
C ALA A 19 -8.97 -1.68 -17.49
N LEU A 20 -9.97 -2.41 -16.97
CA LEU A 20 -10.67 -2.03 -15.77
C LEU A 20 -9.57 -2.17 -14.73
N ALA A 21 -8.91 -1.05 -14.42
CA ALA A 21 -7.98 -0.97 -13.32
C ALA A 21 -8.76 -1.42 -12.08
N GLN A 22 -8.70 -2.72 -11.77
CA GLN A 22 -9.25 -3.24 -10.54
C GLN A 22 -8.47 -2.54 -9.45
N SER A 23 -9.15 -1.70 -8.67
CA SER A 23 -8.56 -0.98 -7.55
C SER A 23 -7.96 -1.99 -6.58
N ASN A 24 -6.67 -2.27 -6.74
CA ASN A 24 -5.94 -3.20 -5.89
C ASN A 24 -4.92 -2.44 -5.05
N VAL A 25 -5.41 -1.41 -4.37
CA VAL A 25 -4.63 -0.62 -3.42
C VAL A 25 -5.23 -0.82 -2.04
N THR A 26 -4.41 -1.35 -1.13
CA THR A 26 -4.75 -1.48 0.29
C THR A 26 -4.01 -0.42 1.07
N ILE A 27 -4.75 0.42 1.79
CA ILE A 27 -4.20 1.24 2.86
C ILE A 27 -4.04 0.36 4.10
N TYR A 28 -2.86 0.38 4.70
CA TYR A 28 -2.58 -0.40 5.90
C TYR A 28 -1.63 0.37 6.83
N GLY A 29 -1.51 -0.11 8.07
CA GLY A 29 -0.58 0.46 9.02
C GLY A 29 -0.47 -0.36 10.31
N LEU A 30 0.46 0.04 11.15
CA LEU A 30 0.69 -0.47 12.49
C LEU A 30 0.85 0.72 13.44
N ILE A 31 0.22 0.63 14.60
CA ILE A 31 0.39 1.58 15.70
C ILE A 31 0.91 0.80 16.89
N ASP A 32 2.13 1.12 17.32
CA ASP A 32 2.76 0.56 18.52
C ASP A 32 2.97 1.69 19.53
N LEU A 33 2.32 1.55 20.67
CA LEU A 33 2.34 2.50 21.78
C LEU A 33 2.52 1.72 23.08
N ASN A 34 3.35 2.24 23.97
CA ASN A 34 3.55 1.67 25.29
C ASN A 34 3.54 2.75 26.39
N LEU A 35 3.23 2.34 27.61
CA LEU A 35 3.43 3.17 28.80
C LEU A 35 4.79 2.83 29.38
N VAL A 36 5.65 3.83 29.52
CA VAL A 36 7.03 3.66 29.94
C VAL A 36 7.24 4.35 31.27
N ARG A 37 7.85 3.63 32.21
CA ARG A 37 8.46 4.19 33.41
C ARG A 37 9.90 3.70 33.47
N GLU A 38 10.84 4.60 33.28
CA GLU A 38 12.27 4.33 33.36
C GLU A 38 12.87 5.15 34.50
N TRP A 39 13.89 4.60 35.14
CA TRP A 39 14.55 5.23 36.27
C TRP A 39 16.06 5.05 36.14
N SER A 40 16.80 6.14 36.40
CA SER A 40 18.25 6.18 36.42
C SER A 40 18.67 7.12 37.56
N ASP A 41 19.24 6.54 38.61
CA ASP A 41 19.56 7.23 39.87
C ASP A 41 18.40 8.08 40.41
N SER A 42 18.56 9.40 40.46
CA SER A 42 17.53 10.34 40.91
C SER A 42 16.56 10.80 39.81
N ASN A 43 16.76 10.35 38.56
CA ASN A 43 15.91 10.70 37.43
C ASN A 43 14.89 9.60 37.17
N THR A 44 13.64 10.00 36.98
CA THR A 44 12.56 9.10 36.57
C THR A 44 11.88 9.69 35.35
N PHE A 45 11.84 8.93 34.26
CA PHE A 45 11.01 9.21 33.11
C PHE A 45 9.69 8.44 33.24
N GLN A 46 8.57 9.11 32.99
CA GLN A 46 7.25 8.51 32.92
C GLN A 46 6.49 9.14 31.78
N GLY A 47 6.00 8.33 30.85
CA GLY A 47 5.28 8.84 29.70
C GLY A 47 4.77 7.76 28.78
N VAL A 48 4.27 8.20 27.64
CA VAL A 48 3.95 7.36 26.50
C VAL A 48 5.22 7.22 25.67
N GLY A 49 5.62 6.00 25.37
CA GLY A 49 6.68 5.69 24.42
C GLY A 49 6.13 4.92 23.22
N HIS A 50 7.04 4.52 22.34
CA HIS A 50 6.77 3.55 21.30
C HIS A 50 7.87 2.50 21.32
N SER A 51 7.56 1.25 20.95
CA SER A 51 8.58 0.21 20.86
C SER A 51 9.44 0.40 19.61
N GLU A 52 10.76 0.25 19.71
CA GLU A 52 11.64 0.17 18.52
C GLU A 52 11.49 -1.17 17.78
N LEU A 53 10.95 -2.19 18.45
CA LEU A 53 10.83 -3.54 17.87
C LEU A 53 9.83 -3.58 16.70
N ASN A 54 8.80 -2.73 16.73
CA ASN A 54 7.78 -2.62 15.69
C ASN A 54 7.43 -1.14 15.48
N GLY A 55 8.27 -0.43 14.72
CA GLY A 55 8.03 0.97 14.39
C GLY A 55 6.64 1.22 13.80
N SER A 56 5.94 2.20 14.36
CA SER A 56 4.65 2.68 13.86
C SER A 56 4.79 3.20 12.43
N ARG A 57 3.84 2.83 11.57
CA ARG A 57 3.90 3.15 10.15
C ARG A 57 2.53 3.10 9.50
N TRP A 58 2.39 3.81 8.39
CA TRP A 58 1.26 3.68 7.48
C TRP A 58 1.78 3.49 6.06
N GLY A 59 0.97 2.93 5.19
CA GLY A 59 1.38 2.71 3.82
C GLY A 59 0.27 2.30 2.88
N LEU A 60 0.67 2.20 1.61
CA LEU A 60 -0.10 1.72 0.49
C LEU A 60 0.59 0.47 -0.05
N LYS A 61 -0.15 -0.61 -0.27
CA LYS A 61 0.34 -1.78 -0.98
C LYS A 61 -0.64 -2.21 -2.05
N GLY A 62 -0.15 -2.88 -3.07
CA GLY A 62 -1.01 -3.40 -4.12
C GLY A 62 -0.29 -4.29 -5.10
N ASP A 63 -1.08 -4.91 -5.96
CA ASP A 63 -0.58 -5.69 -7.09
C ASP A 63 -1.39 -5.43 -8.36
N GLU A 64 -0.73 -5.47 -9.51
CA GLU A 64 -1.33 -5.28 -10.82
C GLU A 64 -1.07 -6.53 -11.67
N ASP A 65 -2.13 -7.13 -12.20
CA ASP A 65 -2.01 -8.23 -13.15
C ASP A 65 -1.57 -7.69 -14.51
N LEU A 66 -0.41 -8.16 -14.99
CA LEU A 66 0.16 -7.78 -16.27
C LEU A 66 -0.24 -8.75 -17.40
N GLY A 67 -1.05 -9.77 -17.08
CA GLY A 67 -1.43 -10.85 -17.97
C GLY A 67 -0.38 -11.96 -18.07
N GLY A 68 -0.79 -13.11 -18.60
CA GLY A 68 0.13 -14.24 -18.83
C GLY A 68 0.71 -14.86 -17.56
N GLY A 69 0.09 -14.62 -16.40
CA GLY A 69 0.57 -15.08 -15.09
C GLY A 69 1.56 -14.14 -14.40
N ASN A 70 1.88 -12.99 -14.99
CA ASN A 70 2.79 -12.00 -14.42
C ASN A 70 2.04 -10.96 -13.58
N LYS A 71 2.68 -10.46 -12.51
CA LYS A 71 2.15 -9.39 -11.67
C LYS A 71 3.22 -8.36 -11.32
N ALA A 72 2.86 -7.08 -11.28
CA ALA A 72 3.63 -6.03 -10.62
C ALA A 72 3.18 -5.91 -9.16
N LEU A 73 4.10 -5.63 -8.25
CA LEU A 73 3.86 -5.48 -6.82
C LEU A 73 4.43 -4.14 -6.37
N PHE A 74 3.71 -3.42 -5.51
CA PHE A 74 4.23 -2.20 -4.90
C PHE A 74 3.90 -2.10 -3.41
N VAL A 75 4.81 -1.46 -2.69
CA VAL A 75 4.65 -1.06 -1.30
C VAL A 75 5.28 0.33 -1.15
N LEU A 76 4.51 1.27 -0.59
CA LEU A 76 4.99 2.57 -0.13
C LEU A 76 4.63 2.69 1.34
N GLU A 77 5.63 2.88 2.20
CA GLU A 77 5.44 3.03 3.65
C GLU A 77 6.12 4.31 4.16
N SER A 78 5.52 4.92 5.17
CA SER A 78 6.12 5.98 5.97
C SER A 78 6.02 5.63 7.45
N GLY A 79 7.15 5.72 8.14
CA GLY A 79 7.16 5.72 9.60
C GLY A 79 6.55 7.01 10.14
N TYR A 80 6.00 6.93 11.34
CA TYR A 80 5.62 8.11 12.12
C TYR A 80 5.68 7.80 13.62
N SER A 81 5.91 8.83 14.43
CA SER A 81 5.73 8.83 15.88
C SER A 81 4.23 8.85 16.18
N PRO A 82 3.69 7.81 16.82
CA PRO A 82 2.27 7.78 17.17
C PRO A 82 1.91 8.77 18.31
N ALA A 83 2.91 9.37 18.97
CA ALA A 83 2.70 10.35 20.03
C ALA A 83 2.33 11.74 19.46
N ASP A 84 2.89 12.13 18.31
CA ASP A 84 2.75 13.48 17.75
C ASP A 84 2.64 13.55 16.22
N GLY A 85 2.74 12.42 15.52
CA GLY A 85 2.60 12.31 14.07
C GLY A 85 3.85 12.67 13.26
N SER A 86 5.00 12.90 13.94
CA SER A 86 6.29 13.23 13.30
C SER A 86 6.97 12.06 12.61
#